data_AF-A0A9C8K840-F1
#
_entry.id   AF-A0A9C8K840-F1
#
_cell.length_a   1.000
_cell.length_b   1.000
_cell.length_c   1.000
_cell.angle_alpha   90.00
_cell.angle_beta   90.00
_cell.angle_gamma   90.00
#
_symmetry.space_group_name_H-M   'P 1'
#
loop_
_entity.id
_entity.type
_entity.pdbx_description
1 polymer ?
#
loop_
_entity_poly.entity_id
_entity_poly.type
_entity_poly.pdbx_seq_one_letter_code
_entity_poly.pdbx_strand_id
1 'polypeptide(L)'
;MASNNFDIKGLTDKQVVDAREKYGINRLAYKKENGFLNALQSVAKEPMVILLLVTAAIYFISGNTGDAIFMVCAIVLVAGISLYQDSRSRNALEKLKNITRPTCKVIRNGEVQEINSEELVIGDSL
;
A
#
# COMPACT_ATOMS: atom_id res chain seq x y z
N MET A 1 5.63 5.34 -39.03
CA MET A 1 6.13 4.39 -38.02
C MET A 1 5.63 3.01 -38.39
N ALA A 2 6.52 2.04 -38.49
CA ALA A 2 6.26 0.73 -39.08
C ALA A 2 5.12 -0.02 -38.34
N SER A 3 4.05 -0.31 -39.06
CA SER A 3 3.01 -1.27 -38.66
C SER A 3 3.59 -2.67 -38.77
N ASN A 4 4.33 -3.11 -37.74
CA ASN A 4 4.74 -4.50 -37.60
C ASN A 4 3.52 -5.34 -37.17
N ASN A 5 2.73 -5.77 -38.15
CA ASN A 5 1.75 -6.85 -37.96
C ASN A 5 2.54 -8.17 -37.82
N PHE A 6 3.06 -8.44 -36.63
CA PHE A 6 3.12 -9.84 -36.21
C PHE A 6 1.66 -10.31 -36.22
N ASP A 7 1.35 -11.43 -36.88
CA ASP A 7 -0.01 -12.00 -37.06
C ASP A 7 -0.64 -12.47 -35.73
N ILE A 8 -0.55 -11.63 -34.70
CA ILE A 8 -0.97 -11.84 -33.34
C ILE A 8 -2.34 -11.19 -33.24
N LYS A 9 -3.39 -12.01 -33.32
CA LYS A 9 -4.77 -11.54 -33.13
C LYS A 9 -5.09 -11.18 -31.67
N GLY A 10 -4.21 -11.54 -30.73
CA GLY A 10 -4.44 -11.31 -29.32
C GLY A 10 -5.66 -12.04 -28.79
N LEU A 11 -6.13 -11.65 -27.60
CA LEU A 11 -7.34 -12.21 -27.00
C LEU A 11 -8.60 -11.59 -27.63
N THR A 12 -9.66 -12.39 -27.74
CA THR A 12 -11.01 -11.89 -28.06
C THR A 12 -11.71 -11.37 -26.81
N ASP A 13 -12.70 -10.48 -26.97
CA ASP A 13 -13.46 -9.93 -25.82
C ASP A 13 -14.06 -11.03 -24.93
N LYS A 14 -14.53 -12.13 -25.55
CA LYS A 14 -15.06 -13.28 -24.81
C LYS A 14 -13.98 -13.95 -23.94
N GLN A 15 -12.80 -14.19 -24.50
CA GLN A 15 -11.68 -14.78 -23.76
C GLN A 15 -11.19 -13.86 -22.63
N VAL A 16 -11.24 -12.54 -22.83
CA VAL A 16 -10.91 -11.57 -21.78
C VAL A 16 -11.91 -11.64 -20.63
N VAL A 17 -13.21 -11.73 -20.93
CA VAL A 17 -14.26 -11.91 -19.91
C VAL A 17 -14.07 -13.23 -19.16
N ASP A 18 -13.87 -14.35 -19.88
CA ASP A 18 -13.65 -15.66 -19.28
C ASP A 18 -12.40 -15.68 -18.39
N ALA A 19 -11.30 -15.07 -18.84
CA ALA A 19 -10.08 -14.95 -18.06
C ALA A 19 -10.28 -14.08 -16.82
N ARG A 20 -11.06 -13.00 -16.92
CA ARG A 20 -11.37 -12.12 -15.79
C ARG A 20 -12.26 -12.80 -14.75
N GLU A 21 -13.23 -13.61 -15.18
CA GLU A 21 -14.05 -14.41 -14.26
C GLU A 21 -13.21 -15.48 -13.55
N LYS A 22 -12.27 -16.10 -14.27
CA LYS A 22 -11.45 -17.19 -13.74
C LYS A 22 -10.31 -16.72 -12.83
N TYR A 23 -9.65 -15.63 -13.17
CA TYR A 23 -8.42 -15.17 -12.51
C TYR A 23 -8.59 -13.85 -11.75
N GLY A 24 -9.71 -13.15 -11.93
CA GLY A 24 -9.97 -11.85 -11.32
C GLY A 24 -9.28 -10.70 -12.05
N ILE A 25 -9.37 -9.51 -11.45
CA ILE A 25 -8.73 -8.28 -11.96
C ILE A 25 -7.26 -8.21 -11.56
N ASN A 26 -6.45 -7.52 -12.36
CA ASN A 26 -5.04 -7.27 -12.05
C ASN A 26 -4.88 -6.15 -11.01
N ARG A 27 -5.45 -6.38 -9.81
CA ARG A 27 -5.32 -5.50 -8.67
C ARG A 27 -4.77 -6.29 -7.50
N LEU A 28 -3.69 -5.79 -6.92
CA LEU A 28 -3.22 -6.26 -5.62
C LEU A 28 -4.32 -6.01 -4.59
N ALA A 29 -4.93 -7.08 -4.09
CA ALA A 29 -5.83 -7.03 -2.96
C ALA A 29 -5.01 -6.61 -1.73
N TYR A 30 -4.96 -5.31 -1.45
CA TYR A 30 -4.49 -4.82 -0.16
C TYR A 30 -5.49 -5.29 0.87
N LYS A 31 -5.21 -6.45 1.48
CA LYS A 31 -5.92 -6.88 2.66
C LYS A 31 -5.70 -5.78 3.68
N LYS A 32 -6.79 -5.12 4.09
CA LYS A 32 -6.79 -4.10 5.13
C LYS A 32 -6.56 -4.83 6.45
N GLU A 33 -5.36 -5.38 6.63
CA GLU A 33 -4.93 -5.85 7.94
C GLU A 33 -5.06 -4.67 8.91
N ASN A 34 -5.45 -4.94 10.15
CA ASN A 34 -5.77 -3.93 11.16
C ASN A 34 -4.64 -2.89 11.27
N GLY A 35 -4.73 -1.84 10.46
CA GLY A 35 -3.60 -0.93 10.20
C GLY A 35 -3.15 -0.24 11.47
N PHE A 36 -4.06 -0.05 12.42
CA PHE A 36 -3.77 0.48 13.74
C PHE A 36 -2.93 -0.48 14.60
N LEU A 37 -3.28 -1.77 14.66
CA LEU A 37 -2.54 -2.76 15.44
C LEU A 37 -1.15 -3.00 14.82
N ASN A 38 -1.08 -3.12 13.50
CA ASN A 38 0.18 -3.28 12.78
C ASN A 38 1.06 -2.03 12.92
N ALA A 39 0.50 -0.82 12.84
CA ALA A 39 1.24 0.42 13.07
C ALA A 39 1.74 0.51 14.50
N LEU A 40 0.92 0.18 15.50
CA LEU A 40 1.33 0.17 16.90
C LEU A 40 2.46 -0.82 17.16
N GLN A 41 2.39 -2.03 16.58
CA GLN A 41 3.45 -3.02 16.66
C GLN A 41 4.74 -2.54 15.97
N SER A 42 4.62 -1.84 14.85
CA SER A 42 5.77 -1.25 14.14
C SER A 42 6.45 -0.19 14.98
N VAL A 43 5.68 0.75 15.55
CA VAL A 43 6.18 1.82 16.43
C VAL A 43 6.84 1.23 17.68
N ALA A 44 6.26 0.19 18.28
CA ALA A 44 6.84 -0.47 19.44
C ALA A 44 8.20 -1.15 19.17
N LYS A 45 8.50 -1.48 17.89
CA LYS A 45 9.79 -2.04 17.48
C LYS A 45 10.84 -0.98 17.15
N GLU A 46 10.48 0.30 17.13
CA GLU A 46 11.44 1.36 16.85
C GLU A 46 12.43 1.51 18.03
N PRO A 47 13.75 1.53 17.76
CA PRO A 47 14.77 1.64 18.82
C PRO A 47 14.57 2.84 19.76
N MET A 48 14.06 3.95 19.22
CA MET A 48 13.80 5.17 19.99
C MET A 48 12.62 4.99 20.98
N VAL A 49 11.58 4.25 20.60
CA VAL A 49 10.43 3.96 21.47
C VAL A 49 10.82 2.99 22.58
N ILE A 50 11.64 1.99 22.26
CA ILE A 50 12.20 1.07 23.25
C ILE A 50 13.02 1.84 24.30
N LEU A 51 13.85 2.79 23.87
CA LEU A 51 14.62 3.65 24.78
C LEU A 51 13.72 4.46 25.72
N LEU A 52 12.65 5.06 25.18
CA LEU A 52 11.65 5.80 25.96
C LEU A 52 10.94 4.90 26.99
N LEU A 53 10.56 3.68 26.59
CA LEU A 53 9.94 2.71 27.51
C LEU A 53 10.88 2.30 28.65
N VAL A 54 12.16 2.07 28.35
CA VAL A 54 13.19 1.77 29.37
C VAL A 54 13.34 2.94 30.33
N THR A 55 13.38 4.17 29.81
CA THR A 55 13.51 5.38 30.62
C THR A 55 12.27 5.53 31.51
N ALA A 56 11.06 5.34 30.99
CA ALA A 56 9.81 5.38 31.76
C ALA A 56 9.82 4.36 32.92
N ALA A 57 10.31 3.14 32.67
CA ALA A 57 10.44 2.11 33.71
C ALA A 57 11.42 2.53 34.82
N ILE A 58 12.53 3.18 34.48
CA ILE A 58 13.50 3.70 35.47
C ILE A 58 12.85 4.77 36.37
N TYR A 59 12.11 5.72 35.79
CA TYR A 59 11.43 6.76 36.58
C TYR A 59 10.34 6.20 37.50
N PHE A 60 9.63 5.17 37.03
CA PHE A 60 8.63 4.48 37.84
C PHE A 60 9.26 3.81 39.07
N ILE A 61 10.42 3.15 38.89
CA ILE A 61 11.18 2.52 40.00
C ILE A 61 11.76 3.58 40.95
N SER A 62 12.19 4.74 40.43
CA SER A 62 12.66 5.87 41.26
C SER A 62 11.57 6.51 42.13
N GLY A 63 10.30 6.16 41.95
CA GLY A 63 9.19 6.68 42.75
C GLY A 63 8.81 8.13 42.44
N ASN A 64 9.36 8.72 41.37
CA ASN A 64 8.96 10.06 40.93
C ASN A 64 7.76 9.97 39.98
N THR A 65 6.56 9.92 40.57
CA THR A 65 5.30 9.79 39.84
C THR A 65 5.02 10.97 38.92
N GLY A 66 5.52 12.17 39.24
CA GLY A 66 5.35 13.37 38.42
C GLY A 66 6.08 13.27 37.08
N ASP A 67 7.36 12.89 37.14
CA ASP A 67 8.18 12.70 35.94
C ASP A 67 7.68 11.52 35.08
N ALA A 68 7.23 10.45 35.74
CA ALA A 68 6.66 9.30 35.05
C ALA A 68 5.39 9.66 34.23
N ILE A 69 4.47 10.43 34.82
CA ILE A 69 3.25 10.90 34.14
C ILE A 69 3.61 11.83 32.97
N PHE A 70 4.54 12.77 33.20
CA PHE A 70 5.00 13.68 32.15
C PHE A 70 5.58 12.90 30.95
N MET A 71 6.38 11.87 31.24
CA MET A 71 6.99 11.06 30.19
C MET A 71 5.96 10.22 29.42
N VAL A 72 4.99 9.60 30.10
CA VAL A 72 3.91 8.85 29.44
C VAL A 72 3.10 9.77 28.52
N CYS A 73 2.75 10.98 28.98
CA CYS A 73 2.09 11.98 28.15
C CYS A 73 2.91 12.35 26.92
N ALA A 74 4.22 12.57 27.08
CA ALA A 74 5.12 12.87 25.96
C ALA A 74 5.18 11.71 24.94
N ILE A 75 5.27 10.46 25.41
CA ILE A 75 5.27 9.27 24.55
C ILE A 75 3.97 9.18 23.76
N VAL A 76 2.81 9.39 24.40
CA VAL A 76 1.50 9.36 23.73
C VAL A 76 1.40 10.44 22.67
N LEU A 77 1.84 11.67 22.96
CA LEU A 77 1.84 12.77 22.00
C LEU A 77 2.74 12.48 20.79
N VAL A 78 3.97 12.02 21.02
CA VAL A 78 4.90 11.66 19.95
C VAL A 78 4.35 10.51 19.11
N ALA A 79 3.83 9.46 19.74
CA ALA A 79 3.21 8.33 19.03
C ALA A 79 2.01 8.77 18.19
N GLY A 80 1.15 9.65 18.72
CA GLY A 80 0.02 10.21 17.98
C GLY A 80 0.46 11.03 16.77
N ILE A 81 1.48 11.88 16.93
CA ILE A 81 2.07 12.66 15.85
C ILE A 81 2.68 11.73 14.78
N SER A 82 3.39 10.68 15.17
CA SER A 82 3.97 9.70 14.25
C SER A 82 2.88 8.93 13.48
N LEU A 83 1.82 8.48 14.16
CA LEU A 83 0.69 7.80 13.50
C LEU A 83 -0.03 8.73 12.50
N TYR A 84 -0.20 10.01 12.84
CA TYR A 84 -0.77 10.99 11.94
C TYR A 84 0.12 11.22 10.71
N GLN A 85 1.44 11.30 10.89
CA GLN A 85 2.40 11.43 9.79
C GLN A 85 2.43 10.21 8.87
N ASP A 86 2.36 8.99 9.43
CA ASP A 86 2.30 7.76 8.65
C ASP A 86 1.00 7.71 7.82
N SER A 87 -0.14 8.02 8.44
CA SER A 87 -1.43 8.11 7.74
C SER A 87 -1.43 9.14 6.62
N ARG A 88 -0.85 10.33 6.85
CA ARG A 88 -0.73 11.37 5.83
C ARG A 88 0.14 10.91 4.64
N SER A 89 1.25 10.23 4.92
CA SER A 89 2.16 9.69 3.90
C SER A 89 1.49 8.60 3.07
N ARG A 90 0.78 7.67 3.70
CA ARG A 90 -0.01 6.63 3.02
C ARG A 90 -1.10 7.23 2.12
N ASN A 91 -1.84 8.22 2.62
CA ASN A 91 -2.87 8.91 1.85
C ASN A 91 -2.28 9.64 0.63
N ALA A 92 -1.09 10.23 0.75
CA ALA A 92 -0.41 10.86 -0.38
C ALA A 92 -0.02 9.83 -1.46
N LEU A 93 0.53 8.69 -1.05
CA LEU A 93 0.85 7.57 -1.95
C LEU A 93 -0.39 7.01 -2.65
N GLU A 94 -1.50 6.86 -1.93
CA GLU A 94 -2.76 6.38 -2.51
C GLU A 94 -3.32 7.36 -3.55
N LYS A 95 -3.25 8.67 -3.27
CA LYS A 95 -3.64 9.70 -4.23
C LYS A 95 -2.73 9.72 -5.46
N LEU A 96 -1.42 9.58 -5.30
CA LEU A 96 -0.49 9.48 -6.42
C LEU A 96 -0.80 8.25 -7.30
N LYS A 97 -1.03 7.09 -6.68
CA LYS A 97 -1.42 5.87 -7.40
C LYS A 97 -2.69 6.07 -8.23
N ASN A 98 -3.67 6.80 -7.71
CA ASN A 98 -4.91 7.12 -8.42
C ASN A 98 -4.71 8.10 -9.59
N ILE A 99 -3.69 8.96 -9.54
CA ILE A 99 -3.34 9.89 -10.63
C ILE A 99 -2.56 9.17 -11.74
N THR A 100 -1.63 8.29 -11.36
CA THR A 100 -0.72 7.66 -12.32
C THR A 100 -1.35 6.53 -13.12
N ARG A 101 -2.54 5.99 -12.73
CA ARG A 101 -3.27 4.86 -13.36
C ARG A 101 -2.52 4.29 -14.58
N PRO A 102 -1.53 3.42 -14.35
CA PRO A 102 -0.59 3.08 -15.40
C PRO A 102 -1.35 2.44 -16.56
N THR A 103 -1.24 3.02 -17.75
CA THR A 103 -1.82 2.45 -18.97
C THR A 103 -0.81 1.53 -19.65
N CYS A 104 -1.31 0.52 -20.33
CA CYS A 104 -0.53 -0.43 -21.11
C CYS A 104 -1.19 -0.59 -22.47
N LYS A 105 -0.37 -0.82 -23.50
CA LYS A 105 -0.86 -1.21 -24.82
C LYS A 105 -0.97 -2.71 -24.86
N VAL A 106 -2.08 -3.22 -25.37
CA VAL A 106 -2.33 -4.64 -25.58
C VAL A 106 -2.88 -4.87 -26.97
N ILE A 107 -2.71 -6.06 -27.50
CA ILE A 107 -3.35 -6.50 -28.75
C ILE A 107 -4.57 -7.33 -28.39
N ARG A 108 -5.76 -6.87 -28.77
CA ARG A 108 -7.04 -7.58 -28.60
C ARG A 108 -7.86 -7.47 -29.88
N ASN A 109 -8.51 -8.56 -30.28
CA ASN A 109 -9.23 -8.67 -31.57
C ASN A 109 -8.40 -8.23 -32.81
N GLY A 110 -7.08 -8.36 -32.75
CA GLY A 110 -6.14 -7.95 -33.81
C GLY A 110 -5.85 -6.44 -33.86
N GLU A 111 -6.34 -5.67 -32.90
CA GLU A 111 -6.10 -4.23 -32.80
C GLU A 111 -5.29 -3.88 -31.55
N VAL A 112 -4.43 -2.86 -31.67
CA VAL A 112 -3.69 -2.32 -30.53
C VAL A 112 -4.61 -1.38 -29.75
N GLN A 113 -4.89 -1.72 -28.50
CA GLN A 113 -5.74 -0.96 -27.58
C GLN A 113 -4.93 -0.51 -26.36
N GLU A 114 -5.17 0.71 -25.89
CA GLU A 114 -4.58 1.21 -24.64
C GLU A 114 -5.58 1.01 -23.50
N ILE A 115 -5.21 0.20 -22.50
CA ILE A 115 -6.05 -0.15 -21.36
C ILE A 115 -5.36 0.20 -20.05
N ASN A 116 -6.14 0.33 -18.97
CA ASN A 116 -5.56 0.44 -17.63
C ASN A 116 -4.86 -0.87 -17.25
N SER A 117 -3.73 -0.79 -16.55
CA SER A 117 -3.00 -1.97 -16.07
C SER A 117 -3.86 -2.90 -15.21
N GLU A 118 -4.88 -2.36 -14.53
CA GLU A 118 -5.81 -3.15 -13.70
C GLU A 118 -6.75 -4.04 -14.53
N GLU A 119 -6.93 -3.72 -15.81
CA GLU A 119 -7.81 -4.44 -16.75
C GLU A 119 -7.09 -5.53 -17.54
N LEU A 120 -5.76 -5.64 -17.39
CA LEU A 120 -4.94 -6.71 -17.92
C LEU A 120 -5.42 -8.06 -17.39
N VAL A 121 -5.43 -9.05 -18.28
CA VAL A 121 -5.76 -10.44 -17.95
C VAL A 121 -4.64 -11.36 -18.39
N ILE A 122 -4.59 -12.55 -17.77
CA ILE A 122 -3.60 -13.57 -18.12
C ILE A 122 -3.84 -14.00 -19.57
N GLY A 123 -2.81 -13.87 -20.41
CA GLY A 123 -2.85 -14.19 -21.84
C GLY A 123 -2.90 -12.98 -22.78
N ASP A 124 -3.01 -11.75 -22.25
CA ASP A 124 -2.85 -10.54 -23.07
C ASP A 124 -1.46 -10.51 -23.72
N SER A 125 -1.42 -10.09 -24.99
CA SER A 125 -0.17 -9.82 -25.73
C SER A 125 0.12 -8.32 -25.67
N LEU A 126 1.33 -7.94 -25.23
CA LEU A 126 1.81 -6.55 -25.11
C LEU A 126 2.54 -6.10 -26.37
#